data_AF-A0A2S5J0D9-F1
#
_entry.id   AF-A0A2S5J0D9-F1
#
_cell.length_a   1.000
_cell.length_b   1.000
_cell.length_c   1.000
_cell.angle_alpha   90.00
_cell.angle_beta   90.00
_cell.angle_gamma   90.00
#
_symmetry.space_group_name_H-M   'P 1'
#
loop_
_entity.id
_entity.type
_entity.pdbx_description
1 polymer ?
#
loop_
_entity_poly.entity_id
_entity_poly.type
_entity_poly.pdbx_seq_one_letter_code
_entity_poly.pdbx_strand_id
1 'polypeptide(L)' 'MDEAQDAVPARGIPSPTDDPRVDRILGLLDGLEDLPVAEHADVYLDVHDRLAGELDPDRALRQAGAHGAP' A
#
# COMPACT_ATOMS: atom_id res chain seq x y z
N MET A 1 -16.46 37.31 4.22
CA MET A 1 -15.44 36.24 4.24
C MET A 1 -16.23 34.98 4.42
N ASP A 2 -16.67 34.41 3.29
CA ASP A 2 -17.36 33.13 3.28
C ASP A 2 -16.34 32.03 3.55
N GLU A 3 -16.74 31.10 4.40
CA GLU A 3 -15.91 30.09 5.01
C GLU A 3 -15.25 29.22 3.94
N ALA A 4 -13.98 28.91 4.19
CA ALA A 4 -13.21 27.97 3.41
C ALA A 4 -14.01 26.67 3.34
N GLN A 5 -14.59 26.42 2.16
CA GLN A 5 -15.14 25.12 1.81
C GLN A 5 -13.99 24.14 1.96
N ASP A 6 -14.00 23.43 3.09
CA ASP A 6 -13.25 22.22 3.35
C ASP A 6 -13.65 21.24 2.25
N ALA A 7 -13.00 21.38 1.10
CA ALA A 7 -13.13 20.47 -0.01
C ALA A 7 -12.47 19.19 0.47
N VAL A 8 -13.26 18.35 1.14
CA VAL A 8 -12.95 16.93 1.31
C VAL A 8 -12.46 16.46 -0.05
N PRO A 9 -11.18 16.10 -0.20
CA PRO A 9 -10.67 15.70 -1.50
C PRO A 9 -11.55 14.52 -1.92
N ALA A 10 -12.25 14.69 -3.05
CA ALA A 10 -12.99 13.60 -3.65
C ALA A 10 -12.06 12.41 -3.66
N ARG A 11 -12.49 11.29 -3.07
CA ARG A 11 -11.70 10.06 -3.03
C ARG A 11 -11.29 9.75 -4.46
N GLY A 12 -10.05 10.10 -4.80
CA GLY A 12 -9.57 10.06 -6.16
C GLY A 12 -9.60 8.61 -6.61
N ILE A 13 -10.11 8.36 -7.81
CA ILE A 13 -9.99 7.03 -8.41
C ILE A 13 -8.48 6.74 -8.47
N PRO A 14 -7.99 5.64 -7.87
CA PRO A 14 -6.57 5.32 -7.93
C PRO A 14 -6.16 5.23 -9.40
N SER A 15 -5.14 6.00 -9.78
CA SER A 15 -4.59 5.95 -11.14
C SER A 15 -3.76 4.68 -11.27
N PRO A 16 -3.93 3.89 -12.34
CA PRO A 16 -3.12 2.70 -12.56
C PRO A 16 -1.63 3.09 -12.69
N THR A 17 -0.78 2.23 -12.18
CA THR A 17 0.69 2.43 -12.10
C THR A 17 1.42 1.90 -13.33
N ASP A 18 0.68 1.49 -14.37
CA ASP A 18 1.15 0.77 -15.56
C ASP A 18 1.80 -0.61 -15.26
N ASP A 19 1.79 -1.05 -14.00
CA ASP A 19 2.21 -2.38 -13.58
C ASP A 19 1.02 -3.16 -12.97
N PRO A 20 0.55 -4.24 -13.62
CA PRO A 20 -0.62 -4.99 -13.17
C PRO A 20 -0.40 -5.71 -11.82
N ARG A 21 0.85 -5.90 -11.38
CA ARG A 21 1.15 -6.49 -10.06
C ARG A 21 1.02 -5.46 -8.97
N VAL A 22 1.57 -4.26 -9.21
CA VAL A 22 1.45 -3.12 -8.30
C VAL A 22 -0.01 -2.71 -8.18
N ASP A 23 -0.74 -2.63 -9.30
CA ASP A 23 -2.18 -2.32 -9.29
C ASP A 23 -3.01 -3.34 -8.52
N ARG A 24 -2.67 -4.64 -8.61
CA ARG A 24 -3.33 -5.69 -7.82
C ARG A 24 -3.09 -5.51 -6.32
N ILE A 25 -1.87 -5.12 -5.92
CA ILE A 25 -1.53 -4.91 -4.52
C ILE A 25 -2.25 -3.66 -3.98
N LEU A 26 -2.27 -2.57 -4.76
CA LEU A 26 -2.97 -1.34 -4.39
C LEU A 26 -4.48 -1.52 -4.31
N GLY A 27 -5.07 -2.40 -5.13
CA GLY A 27 -6.50 -2.74 -5.05
C GLY A 27 -6.94 -3.34 -3.70
N LEU A 28 -6.01 -3.81 -2.85
CA LEU A 28 -6.33 -4.23 -1.48
C LEU A 28 -6.77 -3.04 -0.60
N LEU A 29 -6.33 -1.82 -0.94
CA LEU A 29 -6.68 -0.61 -0.21
C LEU A 29 -8.11 -0.14 -0.52
N ASP A 30 -8.70 -0.54 -1.64
CA ASP A 30 -10.07 -0.17 -1.99
C ASP A 30 -11.10 -0.76 -0.98
N GLY A 31 -10.79 -1.90 -0.37
CA GLY A 31 -11.65 -2.54 0.65
C GLY A 31 -11.48 -2.01 2.07
N LEU A 32 -10.57 -1.06 2.31
CA LEU A 32 -10.31 -0.54 3.66
C LEU A 32 -11.51 0.17 4.28
N GLU A 33 -12.38 0.76 3.45
CA GLU A 33 -13.55 1.49 3.94
C GLU A 33 -14.59 0.59 4.63
N ASP A 34 -14.61 -0.70 4.28
CA ASP A 34 -15.50 -1.70 4.85
C ASP A 34 -14.92 -2.32 6.13
N LEU A 35 -13.65 -2.04 6.44
CA LEU A 35 -12.94 -2.57 7.60
C LEU A 35 -12.90 -1.55 8.74
N PRO A 36 -12.91 -2.00 10.01
CA PRO A 36 -12.71 -1.10 11.13
C PRO A 36 -11.30 -0.51 11.08
N VAL A 37 -11.15 0.75 11.51
CA VAL A 37 -9.87 1.49 11.50
C VAL A 37 -8.75 0.75 12.24
N ALA A 38 -9.08 -0.05 13.26
CA ALA A 38 -8.12 -0.87 13.97
C ALA A 38 -7.42 -1.91 13.07
N GLU A 39 -8.09 -2.40 12.04
CA GLU A 39 -7.57 -3.40 11.08
C GLU A 39 -6.83 -2.74 9.90
N HIS A 40 -6.94 -1.42 9.72
CA HIS A 40 -6.29 -0.71 8.62
C HIS A 40 -4.77 -0.83 8.69
N ALA A 41 -4.20 -0.82 9.90
CA ALA A 41 -2.77 -0.94 10.11
C ALA A 41 -2.22 -2.26 9.54
N ASP A 42 -2.92 -3.37 9.76
CA ASP A 42 -2.51 -4.69 9.28
C ASP A 42 -2.56 -4.77 7.74
N VAL A 43 -3.60 -4.20 7.13
CA VAL A 43 -3.72 -4.10 5.68
C VAL A 43 -2.62 -3.23 5.07
N TYR A 44 -2.31 -2.09 5.68
CA TYR A 44 -1.21 -1.23 5.22
C TYR A 44 0.15 -1.91 5.31
N LEU A 45 0.41 -2.68 6.38
CA LEU A 45 1.65 -3.44 6.53
C LEU A 45 1.77 -4.54 5.47
N ASP A 46 0.70 -5.31 5.23
CA ASP A 46 0.70 -6.35 4.18
C ASP A 46 0.91 -5.75 2.78
N VAL A 47 0.24 -4.64 2.46
CA VAL A 47 0.44 -3.91 1.20
C VAL A 47 1.88 -3.42 1.07
N HIS A 48 2.46 -2.87 2.14
CA HIS A 48 3.85 -2.40 2.13
C HIS A 48 4.84 -3.54 1.89
N ASP A 49 4.67 -4.68 2.57
CA ASP A 49 5.56 -5.83 2.42
C ASP A 49 5.49 -6.43 1.01
N ARG A 50 4.29 -6.51 0.43
CA ARG A 50 4.10 -6.98 -0.95
C ARG A 50 4.72 -6.03 -1.97
N LEU A 51 4.50 -4.72 -1.81
CA LEU A 51 5.11 -3.72 -2.69
C LEU A 51 6.63 -3.75 -2.58
N ALA A 52 7.18 -3.88 -1.38
CA ALA A 52 8.61 -3.97 -1.18
C ALA A 52 9.21 -5.22 -1.86
N GLY A 53 8.48 -6.34 -1.88
CA GLY A 53 8.89 -7.55 -2.58
C GLY A 53 8.91 -7.40 -4.11
N GLU A 54 7.90 -6.75 -4.70
CA GLU A 54 7.84 -6.55 -6.15
C GLU A 54 8.80 -5.44 -6.64
N LEU A 55 8.96 -4.36 -5.86
CA LEU A 55 9.74 -3.18 -6.27
C LEU A 55 11.23 -3.27 -5.91
N ASP A 56 11.61 -4.04 -4.88
CA ASP A 56 13.00 -4.22 -4.47
C ASP A 56 13.37 -5.72 -4.38
N PRO A 57 13.51 -6.41 -5.53
CA PRO A 57 13.88 -7.81 -5.57
C PRO A 57 15.26 -8.09 -4.95
N ASP A 58 16.17 -7.11 -4.99
CA ASP A 58 17.49 -7.21 -4.36
C ASP A 58 17.43 -7.09 -2.83
N ARG A 59 16.43 -6.40 -2.26
CA ARG A 59 16.16 -6.42 -0.81
C ARG A 59 15.66 -7.77 -0.35
N ALA A 60 14.80 -8.43 -1.11
CA ALA A 60 14.37 -9.79 -0.80
C ALA A 60 15.57 -10.75 -0.76
N LEU A 61 16.50 -10.64 -1.71
CA LEU A 61 17.74 -11.42 -1.72
C LEU A 61 18.66 -11.10 -0.53
N ARG A 62 18.79 -9.81 -0.17
CA ARG A 62 19.58 -9.38 1.01
C ARG A 62 18.96 -9.85 2.33
N GLN A 63 17.64 -9.82 2.50
CA GLN A 63 16.96 -10.38 3.68
C GLN A 63 17.12 -11.89 3.78
N ALA A 64 17.00 -12.61 2.66
CA ALA A 64 17.25 -14.06 2.62
C ALA A 64 18.70 -14.41 2.98
N GLY A 65 19.68 -13.61 2.54
CA GLY A 65 21.08 -13.77 2.91
C GLY A 65 21.43 -13.36 4.35
N ALA A 66 20.73 -12.36 4.91
CA ALA A 66 20.97 -11.87 6.27
C ALA A 66 20.58 -12.87 7.37
N HIS A 67 19.67 -13.81 7.09
CA HIS A 67 19.32 -14.91 8.00
C HIS A 67 20.33 -16.08 7.98
N GLY A 68 21.40 -16.00 7.19
CA GLY A 68 22.41 -17.04 7.02
C GLY A 68 23.77 -16.79 7.68
N ALA A 69 23.89 -15.80 8.59
CA ALA A 69 25.15 -15.54 9.31
C ALA A 69 25.08 -16.11 10.75
N PRO A 70 25.87 -17.16 11.08
CA PRO A 70 26.03 -17.68 12.45
C PRO A 70 26.84 -16.73 13.36
#